data_AF-A0A6A6T2G3-F1
#
_entry.id   AF-A0A6A6T2G3-F1
#
_cell.length_a   1.000
_cell.length_b   1.000
_cell.length_c   1.000
_cell.angle_alpha   90.00
_cell.angle_beta   90.00
_cell.angle_gamma   90.00
#
_symmetry.space_group_name_H-M   'P 1'
#
loop_
_entity.id
_entity.type
_entity.pdbx_description
1 polymer ?
#
loop_
_entity_poly.entity_id
_entity_poly.type
_entity_poly.pdbx_seq_one_letter_code
_entity_poly.pdbx_strand_id
1 'polypeptide(L)'
;MRPTRYEAQFYQPASCIGSAIGQLLTATPSRLLLQRPNPTGFDPRKLAEASRSAKGDPWARYEAWRYTGPFTRWNRFKGSFPGLGIATVAFGVYLVAEQLFFKDEHGHHEEGGHSITT
;
A
#
# COMPACT_ATOMS: atom_id res chain seq x y z
N MET A 1 -30.60 -4.90 -42.61
CA MET A 1 -30.98 -6.34 -42.64
C MET A 1 -29.83 -7.12 -42.00
N ARG A 2 -30.09 -7.84 -40.89
CA ARG A 2 -29.16 -8.84 -40.31
C ARG A 2 -29.39 -10.20 -40.97
N PRO A 3 -28.34 -11.03 -41.08
CA PRO A 3 -28.33 -12.34 -40.42
C PRO A 3 -26.96 -12.62 -39.75
N THR A 4 -26.80 -13.01 -38.48
CA THR A 4 -27.13 -14.23 -37.69
C THR A 4 -26.32 -15.50 -37.99
N ARG A 5 -25.61 -15.94 -36.92
CA ARG A 5 -25.29 -17.30 -36.44
C ARG A 5 -24.12 -18.10 -37.05
N TYR A 6 -23.09 -18.27 -36.21
CA TYR A 6 -22.34 -19.51 -35.94
C TYR A 6 -21.72 -19.36 -34.52
N GLU A 7 -22.27 -19.96 -33.45
CA GLU A 7 -22.10 -21.35 -32.97
C GLU A 7 -20.66 -21.70 -32.53
N ALA A 8 -20.54 -22.06 -31.23
CA ALA A 8 -19.43 -22.68 -30.46
C ALA A 8 -19.20 -21.88 -29.15
N GLN A 9 -19.87 -22.15 -28.03
CA GLN A 9 -19.88 -23.38 -27.22
C GLN A 9 -18.46 -23.83 -26.83
N PHE A 10 -18.26 -24.05 -25.52
CA PHE A 10 -17.07 -24.60 -24.82
C PHE A 10 -16.03 -23.60 -24.29
N TYR A 11 -16.21 -23.14 -23.04
CA TYR A 11 -15.39 -23.57 -21.88
C TYR A 11 -15.92 -22.92 -20.59
N GLN A 12 -16.68 -23.68 -19.82
CA GLN A 12 -17.06 -23.38 -18.43
C GLN A 12 -16.15 -24.20 -17.52
N PRO A 13 -15.25 -23.61 -16.71
CA PRO A 13 -14.67 -24.33 -15.59
C PRO A 13 -15.58 -24.15 -14.36
N ALA A 14 -16.38 -25.18 -14.13
CA ALA A 14 -17.03 -25.43 -12.85
C ALA A 14 -15.96 -25.68 -11.78
N SER A 15 -15.86 -24.78 -10.81
CA SER A 15 -15.28 -25.10 -9.49
C SER A 15 -15.70 -24.04 -8.48
N CYS A 16 -16.24 -24.50 -7.35
CA CYS A 16 -16.61 -23.76 -6.14
C CYS A 16 -17.98 -23.05 -6.25
N ILE A 17 -19.13 -23.71 -6.04
CA ILE A 17 -19.61 -24.23 -4.75
C ILE A 17 -18.93 -23.49 -3.58
N GLY A 18 -19.42 -22.29 -3.26
CA GLY A 18 -18.92 -21.54 -2.12
C GLY A 18 -19.53 -20.15 -2.03
N SER A 19 -20.30 -19.93 -0.97
CA SER A 19 -20.65 -18.61 -0.44
C SER A 19 -21.77 -17.83 -1.13
N ALA A 20 -22.99 -18.36 -1.02
CA ALA A 20 -24.24 -17.60 -1.20
C ALA A 20 -24.68 -16.84 0.08
N ILE A 21 -23.77 -16.45 0.99
CA ILE A 21 -24.12 -15.86 2.31
C ILE A 21 -23.32 -14.57 2.61
N GLY A 22 -22.84 -13.87 1.58
CA GLY A 22 -21.95 -12.71 1.78
C GLY A 22 -22.23 -11.48 0.92
N GLN A 23 -23.46 -11.29 0.43
CA GLN A 23 -23.80 -10.13 -0.43
C GLN A 23 -24.87 -9.19 0.17
N LEU A 24 -25.01 -9.15 1.49
CA LEU A 24 -25.77 -8.08 2.14
C LEU A 24 -24.83 -7.30 3.05
N LEU A 25 -24.82 -5.96 2.90
CA LEU A 25 -24.19 -4.94 3.76
C LEU A 25 -22.92 -4.23 3.21
N THR A 26 -22.93 -3.80 1.95
CA THR A 26 -22.38 -2.48 1.60
C THR A 26 -23.38 -1.67 0.78
N ALA A 27 -24.63 -1.59 1.26
CA ALA A 27 -25.57 -0.59 0.78
C ALA A 27 -25.18 0.73 1.42
N THR A 28 -24.37 1.55 0.75
CA THR A 28 -24.18 2.95 1.11
C THR A 28 -25.51 3.68 0.92
N PRO A 29 -26.20 4.15 1.98
CA PRO A 29 -27.39 4.96 1.80
C PRO A 29 -26.92 6.38 1.49
N SER A 30 -26.63 6.65 0.23
CA SER A 30 -26.34 8.02 -0.20
C SER A 30 -27.02 8.29 -1.53
N ARG A 31 -28.35 8.20 -1.54
CA ARG A 31 -29.08 8.54 -2.76
C ARG A 31 -30.51 9.01 -2.58
N LEU A 32 -30.79 9.92 -1.65
CA LEU A 32 -32.01 10.75 -1.73
C LEU A 32 -31.82 12.15 -1.13
N LEU A 33 -30.62 12.75 -1.26
CA LEU A 33 -30.59 14.22 -1.25
C LEU A 33 -30.89 14.65 -2.67
N LEU A 34 -32.15 15.08 -2.89
CA LEU A 34 -32.58 15.84 -4.06
C LEU A 34 -31.48 16.88 -4.30
N GLN A 35 -30.69 16.71 -5.35
CA GLN A 35 -29.59 17.62 -5.62
C GLN A 35 -30.23 18.94 -6.00
N ARG A 36 -30.42 19.82 -5.01
CA ARG A 36 -31.05 21.12 -5.19
C ARG A 36 -30.35 21.79 -6.37
N PRO A 37 -31.07 22.27 -7.39
CA PRO A 37 -30.45 23.02 -8.46
C PRO A 37 -29.58 24.11 -7.82
N ASN A 38 -28.28 24.10 -8.11
CA ASN A 38 -27.39 25.08 -7.52
C ASN A 38 -27.80 26.45 -8.08
N PRO A 39 -28.26 27.41 -7.26
CA PRO A 39 -28.77 28.69 -7.76
C PRO A 39 -27.73 29.50 -8.55
N THR A 40 -26.45 29.16 -8.39
CA THR A 40 -25.34 29.77 -9.11
C THR A 40 -25.03 29.10 -10.44
N GLY A 41 -25.75 28.04 -10.83
CA GLY A 41 -25.48 27.25 -12.04
C GLY A 41 -24.17 26.45 -12.00
N PHE A 42 -23.44 26.51 -10.88
CA PHE A 42 -22.20 25.78 -10.68
C PHE A 42 -22.48 24.30 -10.42
N ASP A 43 -22.07 23.43 -11.35
CA ASP A 43 -22.21 21.99 -11.22
C ASP A 43 -20.85 21.36 -10.84
N PRO A 44 -20.67 20.93 -9.58
CA PRO A 44 -19.40 20.40 -9.10
C PRO A 44 -18.98 19.12 -9.84
N ARG A 45 -19.92 18.35 -10.40
CA ARG A 45 -19.60 17.15 -11.17
C ARG A 45 -19.04 17.48 -12.54
N LYS A 46 -19.57 18.53 -13.20
CA LYS A 46 -19.01 19.03 -14.46
C LYS A 46 -17.63 19.66 -14.26
N LEU A 47 -17.43 20.38 -13.16
CA LEU A 47 -16.10 20.88 -12.81
C LEU A 47 -15.12 19.73 -12.56
N ALA A 48 -15.50 18.69 -11.82
CA ALA A 48 -14.63 17.54 -11.59
C ALA A 48 -14.25 16.80 -12.89
N GLU A 49 -15.16 16.71 -13.85
CA GLU A 49 -14.88 16.14 -15.16
C GLU A 49 -13.93 17.04 -15.99
N ALA A 50 -14.16 18.36 -15.96
CA ALA A 50 -13.33 19.34 -16.64
C ALA A 50 -11.94 19.56 -15.98
N SER A 51 -11.83 19.32 -14.68
CA SER A 51 -10.59 19.45 -13.91
C SER A 51 -9.70 18.21 -14.00
N ARG A 52 -10.12 17.16 -14.72
CA ARG A 52 -9.21 16.07 -15.06
C ARG A 52 -8.04 16.64 -15.85
N SER A 53 -6.84 16.12 -15.58
CA SER A 53 -5.61 16.58 -16.21
C SER A 53 -5.80 16.65 -17.73
N ALA A 54 -5.83 17.88 -18.26
CA ALA A 54 -5.99 18.11 -19.68
C ALA A 54 -4.79 17.47 -20.39
N LYS A 55 -5.08 16.62 -21.38
CA LYS A 55 -4.06 15.90 -22.14
C LYS A 55 -3.27 16.95 -22.97
N GLY A 56 -2.12 17.37 -22.48
CA GLY A 56 -1.26 18.37 -23.12
C GLY A 56 -1.41 19.79 -22.55
N ASP A 57 -1.05 19.96 -21.28
CA ASP A 57 -0.94 21.29 -20.67
C ASP A 57 0.17 22.11 -21.37
N PRO A 58 -0.14 23.31 -21.92
CA PRO A 58 0.85 24.18 -22.57
C PRO A 58 1.96 24.64 -21.62
N TRP A 59 1.73 24.60 -20.30
CA TRP A 59 2.72 24.99 -19.30
C TRP A 59 3.56 23.83 -18.77
N ALA A 60 3.32 22.60 -19.22
CA ALA A 60 4.00 21.40 -18.72
C ALA A 60 5.53 21.51 -18.78
N ARG A 61 6.07 22.15 -19.83
CA ARG A 61 7.52 22.40 -19.96
C ARG A 61 8.03 23.42 -18.93
N TYR A 62 7.26 24.47 -18.66
CA TYR A 62 7.61 25.48 -17.66
C TYR A 62 7.44 24.96 -16.23
N GLU A 63 6.60 23.95 -16.03
CA GLU A 63 6.37 23.26 -14.75
C GLU A 63 7.34 22.09 -14.50
N ALA A 64 8.09 21.67 -15.53
CA ALA A 64 8.98 20.52 -15.45
C ALA A 64 10.06 20.67 -14.36
N TRP A 65 10.63 21.87 -14.17
CA TRP A 65 11.71 22.09 -13.19
C TRP A 65 11.33 21.70 -11.76
N ARG A 66 10.03 21.77 -11.40
CA ARG A 66 9.52 21.41 -10.06
C ARG A 66 9.62 19.92 -9.75
N TYR A 67 9.64 19.10 -10.80
CA TYR A 67 9.57 17.65 -10.70
C TYR A 67 10.79 16.95 -11.30
N THR A 68 11.74 17.71 -11.85
CA THR A 68 13.02 17.21 -12.38
C THR A 68 14.17 17.43 -11.40
N GLY A 69 15.26 16.66 -11.57
CA GLY A 69 16.49 16.84 -10.80
C GLY A 69 16.36 16.43 -9.32
N PRO A 70 16.78 17.28 -8.35
CA PRO A 70 16.80 16.91 -6.94
C PRO A 70 15.41 16.76 -6.32
N PHE A 71 14.36 17.24 -6.98
CA PHE A 71 12.98 17.23 -6.46
C PHE A 71 12.16 16.01 -6.90
N THR A 72 12.78 15.04 -7.57
CA THR A 72 12.09 13.79 -7.95
C THR A 72 11.64 13.00 -6.73
N ARG A 73 10.57 12.21 -6.88
CA ARG A 73 10.01 11.37 -5.80
C ARG A 73 11.08 10.51 -5.13
N TRP A 74 11.99 9.94 -5.92
CA TRP A 74 13.09 9.11 -5.43
C TRP A 74 14.19 9.89 -4.72
N ASN A 75 14.55 11.10 -5.19
CA ASN A 75 15.57 11.89 -4.49
C ASN A 75 15.12 12.36 -3.11
N ARG A 76 13.81 12.54 -2.89
CA ARG A 76 13.26 12.84 -1.55
C ARG A 76 13.51 11.72 -0.55
N PHE A 77 13.51 10.46 -1.00
CA PHE A 77 13.71 9.30 -0.13
C PHE A 77 15.19 9.02 0.19
N LYS A 78 16.13 9.45 -0.65
CA LYS A 78 17.56 9.23 -0.42
C LYS A 78 18.09 9.87 0.86
N GLY A 79 17.46 10.96 1.31
CA GLY A 79 17.82 11.66 2.55
C GLY A 79 16.96 11.30 3.76
N SER A 80 15.97 10.42 3.64
CA SER A 80 15.01 10.17 4.73
C SER A 80 15.61 9.44 5.93
N PHE A 81 16.63 8.61 5.71
CA PHE A 81 17.30 7.87 6.78
C PHE A 81 18.81 8.04 6.69
N PRO A 82 19.35 9.19 7.16
CA PRO A 82 20.78 9.38 7.26
C PRO A 82 21.33 8.33 8.23
N GLY A 83 22.17 7.43 7.73
CA GLY A 83 22.86 6.43 8.54
C GLY A 83 22.14 5.09 8.77
N LEU A 84 21.02 4.79 8.08
CA LEU A 84 20.38 3.46 8.19
C LEU A 84 21.34 2.32 7.84
N GLY A 85 22.14 2.50 6.79
CA GLY A 85 23.11 1.50 6.37
C GLY A 85 24.16 1.21 7.45
N ILE A 86 24.78 2.26 8.01
CA ILE A 86 25.78 2.08 9.07
C ILE A 86 25.17 1.51 10.35
N ALA A 87 23.94 1.91 10.69
CA ALA A 87 23.26 1.42 11.88
C ALA A 87 22.92 -0.06 11.74
N THR A 88 22.47 -0.49 10.56
CA THR A 88 22.16 -1.90 10.28
C THR A 88 23.42 -2.76 10.33
N VAL A 89 24.52 -2.26 9.77
CA VAL A 89 25.83 -2.95 9.84
C VAL A 89 26.32 -3.04 11.28
N ALA A 90 26.32 -1.94 12.03
CA ALA A 90 26.74 -1.93 13.43
C ALA A 90 25.90 -2.87 14.31
N PHE A 91 24.58 -2.86 14.11
CA PHE A 91 23.66 -3.77 14.78
C PHE A 91 23.92 -5.24 14.41
N GLY A 92 24.16 -5.54 13.13
CA GLY A 92 24.52 -6.88 12.70
C GLY A 92 25.83 -7.37 13.31
N VAL A 93 26.87 -6.52 13.37
CA VAL A 93 28.13 -6.83 14.03
C VAL A 93 27.92 -7.12 15.51
N TYR A 94 27.09 -6.33 16.20
CA TYR A 94 26.75 -6.56 17.60
C TYR A 94 26.05 -7.89 17.82
N LEU A 95 25.05 -8.24 17.00
CA LEU A 95 24.36 -9.54 17.11
C LEU A 95 25.30 -10.72 16.87
N VAL A 96 26.21 -10.62 15.90
CA VAL A 96 27.23 -11.66 15.64
C VAL A 96 28.19 -11.77 16.82
N ALA A 97 28.59 -10.64 17.41
CA ALA A 97 29.45 -10.62 18.58
C ALA A 97 28.77 -11.27 19.79
N GLU A 98 27.52 -10.91 20.08
CA GLU A 98 26.68 -11.55 21.11
C GLU A 98 26.59 -13.06 20.89
N GLN A 99 26.31 -13.49 19.66
CA GLN A 99 26.09 -14.90 19.36
C GLN A 99 27.38 -15.76 19.39
N LEU A 100 28.55 -15.18 19.13
CA LEU A 100 29.82 -15.91 19.05
C LEU A 100 30.73 -15.73 20.27
N PHE A 101 30.72 -14.58 20.92
CA PHE A 101 31.61 -14.29 22.05
C PHE A 101 30.88 -14.37 23.41
N PHE A 102 29.60 -14.00 23.49
CA PHE A 102 28.88 -13.97 24.76
C PHE A 102 28.07 -15.25 25.06
N LYS A 103 27.92 -16.16 24.08
CA LYS A 103 27.28 -17.48 24.30
C LYS A 103 28.19 -18.51 24.95
N ASP A 104 29.51 -18.34 24.85
CA ASP A 104 30.48 -19.30 25.40
C ASP A 104 30.76 -19.06 26.90
N GLU A 105 30.38 -17.90 27.47
CA GLU A 105 30.64 -17.56 28.89
C GLU A 105 29.44 -17.76 29.85
N HIS A 106 28.28 -18.24 29.40
CA HIS A 106 27.08 -18.47 30.24
C HIS A 106 26.65 -19.94 30.37
N GLY A 107 27.52 -20.89 30.03
CA GLY A 107 27.21 -22.32 30.03
C GLY A 107 27.64 -23.14 31.26
N HIS A 108 28.41 -22.59 32.21
CA HIS A 108 28.99 -23.42 33.29
C HIS A 108 29.15 -22.69 34.63
N HIS A 109 28.06 -22.40 35.35
CA HIS A 109 28.12 -22.27 36.81
C HIS A 109 26.87 -22.88 37.47
N GLU A 110 27.07 -24.13 37.92
CA GLU A 110 26.61 -24.69 39.20
C GLU A 110 25.11 -24.98 39.39
N GLU A 111 24.73 -26.18 38.96
CA GLU A 111 23.78 -27.02 39.70
C GLU A 111 24.36 -27.34 41.09
N GLY A 112 23.74 -26.80 42.15
CA GLY A 112 24.11 -27.08 43.53
C GLY A 112 22.93 -26.87 44.45
N GLY A 113 22.15 -27.92 44.68
CA GLY A 113 20.96 -27.89 45.54
C GLY A 113 21.31 -27.56 46.99
N HIS A 114 20.56 -26.62 47.57
CA HIS A 114 20.44 -26.48 49.01
C HIS A 114 18.97 -26.42 49.42
N SER A 115 18.54 -27.52 50.04
CA SER A 115 17.32 -27.63 50.85
C SER A 115 17.36 -26.61 51.98
N ILE A 116 16.31 -25.82 52.14
CA ILE A 116 16.04 -25.12 53.41
C ILE A 116 14.74 -25.67 54.00
N THR A 117 14.94 -26.68 54.85
CA THR A 117 14.09 -27.01 55.99
C THR A 117 14.53 -26.07 57.12
N THR A 118 13.60 -25.32 57.69
CA THR A 118 13.41 -25.00 59.13
C THR A 118 12.33 -23.93 59.25
#